data_AF-A0A9D8KYY6-F1
#
_entry.id   AF-A0A9D8KYY6-F1
#
_cell.length_a   1.000
_cell.length_b   1.000
_cell.length_c   1.000
_cell.angle_alpha   90.00
_cell.angle_beta   90.00
_cell.angle_gamma   90.00
#
_symmetry.space_group_name_H-M   'P 1'
#
loop_
_entity.id
_entity.type
_entity.pdbx_description
1 polymer ?
#
loop_
_entity_poly.entity_id
_entity_poly.type
_entity_poly.pdbx_seq_one_letter_code
_entity_poly.pdbx_strand_id
1 'polypeptide(L)'
;NAAIDAWVERVWPLMLRLCVPRFTRADFRELATDEARAAFIAREIKAFGDLQALWDGTAEFIAQLRPRLEKLETLLAQGPADTLDESDFRLFPALRSLTIVKDIAFGPNVRRYVADRAARCRVALFDGKAL
;
A
#
# COMPACT_ATOMS: atom_id res chain seq x y z
N ASN A 1 -15.35 0.78 11.29
CA ASN A 1 -14.80 2.03 11.86
C ASN A 1 -14.81 3.18 10.85
N ALA A 2 -15.73 4.16 10.99
CA ALA A 2 -15.93 5.23 9.99
C ALA A 2 -14.70 6.14 9.77
N ALA A 3 -13.89 6.39 10.81
CA ALA A 3 -12.69 7.21 10.67
C ALA A 3 -11.60 6.50 9.85
N ILE A 4 -11.49 5.17 10.01
CA ILE A 4 -10.59 4.33 9.22
C ILE A 4 -11.07 4.24 7.78
N ASP A 5 -12.37 4.03 7.55
CA ASP A 5 -12.92 3.97 6.19
C ASP A 5 -12.66 5.27 5.43
N ALA A 6 -12.94 6.42 6.06
CA ALA A 6 -12.65 7.74 5.50
C ALA A 6 -11.15 8.01 5.31
N TRP A 7 -10.27 7.32 6.06
CA TRP A 7 -8.83 7.38 5.82
C TRP A 7 -8.44 6.62 4.57
N VAL A 8 -8.95 5.38 4.42
CA VAL A 8 -8.65 4.52 3.27
C VAL A 8 -9.10 5.19 1.98
N GLU A 9 -10.32 5.72 1.92
CA GLU A 9 -10.84 6.44 0.75
C GLU A 9 -9.94 7.59 0.30
N ARG A 10 -9.38 8.35 1.25
CA ARG A 10 -8.51 9.50 0.95
C ARG A 10 -7.11 9.10 0.51
N VAL A 11 -6.63 7.93 0.93
CA VAL A 11 -5.29 7.43 0.62
C VAL A 11 -5.29 6.62 -0.66
N TRP A 12 -6.41 6.00 -1.01
CA TRP A 12 -6.50 5.05 -2.11
C TRP A 12 -5.91 5.57 -3.44
N PRO A 13 -6.24 6.79 -3.93
CA PRO A 13 -5.67 7.28 -5.19
C PRO A 13 -4.14 7.46 -5.10
N LEU A 14 -3.66 7.92 -3.95
CA LEU A 14 -2.23 8.17 -3.72
C LEU A 14 -1.44 6.86 -3.60
N MET A 15 -2.02 5.88 -2.90
CA MET A 15 -1.49 4.52 -2.83
C MET A 15 -1.35 3.93 -4.23
N LEU A 16 -2.36 4.02 -5.09
CA LEU A 16 -2.27 3.47 -6.44
C LEU A 16 -1.12 4.11 -7.24
N ARG A 17 -0.98 5.43 -7.19
CA ARG A 17 0.13 6.16 -7.85
C ARG A 17 1.51 5.69 -7.39
N LEU A 18 1.65 5.35 -6.10
CA LEU A 18 2.90 4.83 -5.55
C LEU A 18 3.12 3.34 -5.87
N CYS A 19 2.08 2.52 -5.74
CA CYS A 19 2.21 1.07 -5.76
C CYS A 19 2.18 0.47 -7.17
N VAL A 20 1.33 0.97 -8.08
CA VAL A 20 1.19 0.44 -9.45
C VAL A 20 2.53 0.40 -10.21
N PRO A 21 3.32 1.50 -10.29
CA PRO A 21 4.63 1.43 -10.95
C PRO A 21 5.60 0.46 -10.27
N ARG A 22 5.41 0.12 -9.01
CA ARG A 22 6.23 -0.89 -8.29
C ARG A 22 5.74 -2.29 -8.55
N PHE A 23 4.42 -2.51 -8.62
CA PHE A 23 3.85 -3.82 -8.97
C PHE A 23 4.28 -4.30 -10.35
N THR A 24 4.46 -3.39 -11.31
CA THR A 24 4.95 -3.76 -12.65
C THR A 24 6.44 -4.14 -12.67
N ARG A 25 7.22 -3.69 -11.68
CA ARG A 25 8.69 -3.84 -11.62
C ARG A 25 9.15 -4.89 -10.61
N ALA A 26 8.39 -5.12 -9.54
CA ALA A 26 8.75 -6.07 -8.50
C ALA A 26 8.63 -7.52 -8.98
N ASP A 27 9.32 -8.39 -8.25
CA ASP A 27 9.36 -9.82 -8.51
C ASP A 27 8.06 -10.49 -8.00
N PHE A 28 7.11 -10.73 -8.89
CA PHE A 28 5.86 -11.42 -8.60
C PHE A 28 5.81 -12.70 -9.41
N ARG A 29 5.39 -13.80 -8.79
CA ARG A 29 5.36 -15.12 -9.44
C ARG A 29 4.40 -15.12 -10.64
N GLU A 30 3.29 -14.41 -10.50
CA GLU A 30 2.29 -14.18 -11.54
C GLU A 30 2.81 -13.32 -12.70
N LEU A 31 3.95 -12.61 -12.53
CA LEU A 31 4.62 -11.79 -13.55
C LEU A 31 6.00 -12.37 -13.93
N ALA A 32 6.23 -13.66 -13.69
CA ALA A 32 7.52 -14.30 -13.93
C ALA A 32 7.86 -14.46 -15.41
N THR A 33 6.87 -14.50 -16.31
CA THR A 33 7.09 -14.54 -17.76
C THR A 33 7.03 -13.14 -18.36
N ASP A 34 7.77 -12.94 -19.44
CA ASP A 34 7.82 -11.67 -20.16
C ASP A 34 6.44 -11.29 -20.72
N GLU A 35 5.65 -12.26 -21.19
CA GLU A 35 4.31 -12.04 -21.72
C GLU A 35 3.34 -11.59 -20.62
N ALA A 36 3.39 -12.24 -19.45
CA ALA A 36 2.52 -11.88 -18.31
C ALA A 36 2.87 -10.49 -17.79
N ARG A 37 4.16 -10.16 -17.69
CA ARG A 37 4.63 -8.83 -17.31
C ARG A 37 4.24 -7.77 -18.32
N ALA A 38 4.42 -8.03 -19.62
CA ALA A 38 4.04 -7.10 -20.69
C ALA A 38 2.53 -6.85 -20.71
N ALA A 39 1.71 -7.89 -20.56
CA ALA A 39 0.25 -7.77 -20.49
C ALA A 39 -0.20 -6.95 -19.27
N PHE A 40 0.40 -7.20 -18.10
CA PHE A 40 0.14 -6.42 -16.89
C PHE A 40 0.54 -4.95 -17.07
N ILE A 41 1.75 -4.67 -17.56
CA ILE A 41 2.22 -3.30 -17.85
C ILE A 41 1.27 -2.58 -18.81
N ALA A 42 0.85 -3.23 -19.90
CA ALA A 42 -0.06 -2.62 -20.87
C ALA A 42 -1.42 -2.27 -20.24
N ARG A 43 -1.95 -3.13 -19.36
CA ARG A 43 -3.18 -2.85 -18.61
C ARG A 43 -3.01 -1.67 -17.66
N GLU A 44 -1.91 -1.64 -16.91
CA GLU A 44 -1.65 -0.57 -15.96
C GLU A 44 -1.41 0.78 -16.68
N ILE A 45 -0.73 0.81 -17.83
CA ILE A 45 -0.60 2.02 -18.66
C ILE A 45 -1.97 2.51 -19.14
N LYS A 46 -2.85 1.60 -19.58
CA LYS A 46 -4.21 1.97 -19.99
C LYS A 46 -5.03 2.59 -18.85
N ALA A 47 -4.81 2.13 -17.61
CA ALA A 47 -5.55 2.60 -16.43
C ALA A 47 -4.93 3.85 -15.77
N PHE A 48 -3.60 3.95 -15.75
CA PHE A 48 -2.86 4.93 -14.95
C PHE A 48 -2.01 5.91 -15.77
N GLY A 49 -1.85 5.68 -17.08
CA GLY A 49 -1.03 6.50 -17.96
C GLY A 49 0.46 6.20 -17.83
N ASP A 50 1.27 7.25 -17.76
CA ASP A 50 2.73 7.15 -17.73
C ASP A 50 3.25 6.64 -16.38
N LEU A 51 3.60 5.36 -16.33
CA LEU A 51 4.15 4.70 -15.14
C LEU A 51 5.54 5.21 -14.74
N GLN A 52 6.30 5.82 -15.66
CA GLN A 52 7.57 6.44 -15.33
C GLN A 52 7.34 7.81 -14.69
N ALA A 53 6.41 8.62 -15.20
CA ALA A 53 6.01 9.87 -14.54
C ALA A 53 5.48 9.62 -13.11
N LEU A 54 4.70 8.55 -12.90
CA LEU A 54 4.27 8.16 -11.55
C LEU A 54 5.44 7.74 -10.65
N TRP A 55 6.43 7.04 -11.21
CA TRP A 55 7.63 6.67 -10.49
C TRP A 55 8.44 7.91 -10.08
N ASP A 56 8.66 8.84 -11.01
CA ASP A 56 9.45 10.05 -10.79
C ASP A 56 8.76 10.99 -9.78
N GLY A 57 7.42 10.99 -9.73
CA GLY A 57 6.62 11.69 -8.72
C GLY A 57 6.64 11.07 -7.31
N THR A 58 7.37 9.97 -7.08
CA THR A 58 7.37 9.24 -5.79
C THR A 58 7.58 10.16 -4.59
N ALA A 59 8.60 11.03 -4.63
CA ALA A 59 8.94 11.88 -3.49
C ALA A 59 7.79 12.82 -3.10
N GLU A 60 7.13 13.42 -4.09
CA GLU A 60 5.97 14.27 -3.89
C GLU A 60 4.79 13.46 -3.30
N PHE A 61 4.52 12.29 -3.87
CA PHE A 61 3.43 11.44 -3.39
C PHE A 61 3.66 10.94 -1.96
N ILE A 62 4.90 10.62 -1.58
CA ILE A 62 5.25 10.27 -0.20
C ILE A 62 5.05 11.48 0.72
N ALA A 63 5.45 12.68 0.31
CA ALA A 63 5.23 13.90 1.09
C ALA A 63 3.73 14.15 1.34
N GLN A 64 2.88 13.91 0.33
CA GLN A 64 1.42 13.97 0.48
C GLN A 64 0.87 12.85 1.39
N LEU A 65 1.48 11.67 1.38
CA LEU A 65 1.03 10.51 2.17
C LEU A 65 1.36 10.68 3.65
N ARG A 66 2.50 11.29 3.97
CA ARG A 66 3.01 11.46 5.34
C ARG A 66 1.97 11.97 6.36
N PRO A 67 1.29 13.12 6.17
CA PRO A 67 0.31 13.61 7.14
C PRO A 67 -0.89 12.66 7.30
N ARG A 68 -1.20 11.87 6.28
CA ARG A 68 -2.24 10.83 6.36
C ARG A 68 -1.75 9.68 7.23
N LEU A 69 -0.51 9.22 7.08
CA LEU A 69 0.06 8.19 7.95
C LEU A 69 0.14 8.64 9.42
N GLU A 70 0.49 9.91 9.69
CA GLU A 70 0.51 10.48 11.04
C GLU A 70 -0.91 10.46 11.67
N LYS A 71 -1.94 10.78 10.88
CA LYS A 71 -3.33 10.65 11.33
C LYS A 71 -3.71 9.19 11.62
N LEU A 72 -3.32 8.25 10.75
CA LEU A 72 -3.61 6.83 10.95
C LEU A 72 -2.93 6.29 12.21
N GLU A 73 -1.68 6.69 12.44
CA GLU A 73 -0.92 6.34 13.63
C GLU A 73 -1.69 6.69 14.91
N THR A 74 -2.30 7.88 14.94
CA THR A 74 -3.16 8.32 16.05
C THR A 74 -4.44 7.49 16.16
N LEU A 75 -5.11 7.20 15.04
CA LEU A 75 -6.34 6.39 15.03
C LEU A 75 -6.09 4.96 15.53
N LEU A 76 -4.96 4.35 15.16
CA LEU A 76 -4.59 3.00 15.56
C LEU A 76 -4.07 2.93 17.01
N ALA A 77 -3.61 4.04 17.59
CA ALA A 77 -3.27 4.11 19.01
C ALA A 77 -4.51 4.08 19.92
N GLN A 78 -5.67 4.53 19.42
CA GLN A 78 -6.91 4.68 20.18
C GLN A 78 -7.81 3.43 20.15
N GLY A 79 -7.59 2.52 19.20
CA GLY A 79 -8.40 1.32 19.01
C GLY A 79 -7.86 0.09 19.76
N PRO A 80 -8.71 -0.85 20.18
CA PRO A 80 -8.26 -2.14 20.68
C PRO A 80 -7.50 -2.87 19.57
N ALA A 81 -6.23 -3.21 19.82
CA ALA A 81 -5.36 -3.84 18.82
C ALA A 81 -5.91 -5.17 18.26
N ASP A 82 -6.75 -5.85 19.04
CA ASP A 82 -7.19 -7.22 18.79
C ASP A 82 -8.57 -7.37 18.17
N THR A 83 -9.36 -6.30 18.08
CA THR A 83 -10.70 -6.37 17.48
C THR A 83 -10.60 -6.29 15.96
N LEU A 84 -11.18 -7.27 15.27
CA LEU A 84 -11.40 -7.25 13.84
C LEU A 84 -12.76 -6.62 13.53
N ASP A 85 -12.80 -5.68 12.58
CA ASP A 85 -14.03 -5.12 12.03
C ASP A 85 -14.00 -5.07 10.50
N GLU A 86 -15.11 -4.65 9.89
CA GLU A 86 -15.23 -4.58 8.42
C GLU A 86 -14.22 -3.64 7.77
N SER A 87 -13.74 -2.61 8.48
CA SER A 87 -12.76 -1.66 7.94
C SER A 87 -11.40 -2.32 7.74
N ASP A 88 -11.08 -3.40 8.47
CA ASP A 88 -9.83 -4.15 8.29
C ASP A 88 -9.68 -4.73 6.89
N PHE A 89 -10.79 -5.16 6.26
CA PHE A 89 -10.78 -5.68 4.88
C PHE A 89 -10.39 -4.63 3.84
N ARG A 90 -10.46 -3.34 4.19
CA ARG A 90 -10.03 -2.22 3.34
C ARG A 90 -8.66 -1.69 3.76
N LEU A 91 -8.45 -1.50 5.06
CA LEU A 91 -7.23 -0.92 5.59
C LEU A 91 -6.03 -1.83 5.38
N PHE A 92 -6.15 -3.13 5.69
CA PHE A 92 -5.02 -4.04 5.59
C PHE A 92 -4.49 -4.21 4.16
N PRO A 93 -5.31 -4.46 3.12
CA PRO A 93 -4.81 -4.51 1.75
C PRO A 93 -4.14 -3.22 1.28
N ALA A 94 -4.65 -2.05 1.72
CA ALA A 94 -4.05 -0.77 1.40
C ALA A 94 -2.65 -0.62 2.02
N LEU A 95 -2.53 -0.88 3.33
CA LEU A 95 -1.24 -0.79 4.03
C LEU A 95 -0.25 -1.85 3.57
N ARG A 96 -0.70 -3.09 3.36
CA ARG A 96 0.12 -4.16 2.79
C ARG A 96 0.67 -3.76 1.43
N SER A 97 -0.16 -3.16 0.57
CA SER A 97 0.30 -2.64 -0.73
C SER A 97 1.38 -1.58 -0.56
N LEU A 98 1.20 -0.62 0.36
CA LEU A 98 2.19 0.42 0.62
C LEU A 98 3.54 -0.11 1.13
N THR A 99 3.61 -1.33 1.69
CA THR A 99 4.91 -1.94 2.08
C THR A 99 5.85 -2.20 0.89
N ILE A 100 5.37 -2.12 -0.35
CA ILE A 100 6.23 -2.22 -1.53
C ILE A 100 7.05 -0.94 -1.80
N VAL A 101 6.71 0.18 -1.15
CA VAL A 101 7.39 1.46 -1.33
C VAL A 101 8.46 1.60 -0.24
N LYS A 102 9.74 1.47 -0.61
CA LYS A 102 10.84 1.39 0.38
C LYS A 102 10.96 2.63 1.28
N ASP A 103 10.64 3.81 0.75
CA ASP A 103 10.89 5.10 1.40
C ASP A 103 9.75 5.54 2.34
N ILE A 104 8.69 4.73 2.48
CA ILE A 104 7.62 5.02 3.44
C ILE A 104 8.06 4.64 4.86
N ALA A 105 8.19 5.66 5.71
CA ALA A 105 8.34 5.48 7.15
C ALA A 105 6.96 5.32 7.80
N PHE A 106 6.62 4.08 8.17
CA PHE A 106 5.41 3.81 8.95
C PHE A 106 5.71 3.92 10.45
N GLY A 107 4.78 4.53 11.18
CA GLY A 107 4.83 4.62 12.64
C GLY A 107 4.63 3.25 13.33
N PRO A 108 4.95 3.16 14.63
CA PRO A 108 4.93 1.91 15.38
C PRO A 108 3.55 1.26 15.48
N ASN A 109 2.47 2.02 15.62
CA ASN A 109 1.12 1.47 15.66
C ASN A 109 0.70 0.93 14.30
N VAL A 110 1.02 1.64 13.21
CA VAL A 110 0.78 1.13 11.85
C VAL A 110 1.60 -0.13 11.58
N ARG A 111 2.87 -0.18 11.98
CA ARG A 111 3.71 -1.38 11.85
C ARG A 111 3.16 -2.57 12.63
N ARG A 112 2.77 -2.36 13.88
CA ARG A 112 2.15 -3.39 14.73
C ARG A 112 0.87 -3.92 14.08
N TYR A 113 0.00 -3.03 13.60
CA TYR A 113 -1.24 -3.40 12.92
C TYR A 113 -0.98 -4.25 11.67
N VAL A 114 -0.10 -3.80 10.78
CA VAL A 114 0.20 -4.50 9.52
C VAL A 114 0.81 -5.88 9.78
N ALA A 115 1.72 -5.98 10.75
CA ALA A 115 2.34 -7.26 11.12
C ALA A 115 1.32 -8.24 11.72
N ASP A 116 0.46 -7.78 12.63
CA ASP A 116 -0.61 -8.60 13.22
C ASP A 116 -1.56 -9.13 12.14
N ARG A 117 -2.08 -8.24 11.28
CA ARG A 117 -3.02 -8.62 10.22
C ARG A 117 -2.38 -9.56 9.19
N ALA A 118 -1.12 -9.33 8.83
CA ALA A 118 -0.37 -10.24 7.96
C ALA A 118 -0.23 -11.65 8.56
N ALA A 119 0.08 -11.74 9.86
CA ALA A 119 0.19 -13.01 10.57
C ALA A 119 -1.17 -13.73 10.63
N ARG A 120 -2.25 -13.03 10.97
CA ARG A 120 -3.61 -13.60 11.04
C ARG A 120 -4.11 -14.08 9.68
N CYS A 121 -3.88 -13.29 8.63
CA CYS A 121 -4.27 -13.64 7.26
C CYS A 121 -3.30 -14.63 6.58
N ARG A 122 -2.13 -14.91 7.18
CA ARG A 122 -1.06 -15.74 6.61
C ARG A 122 -0.60 -15.28 5.24
N VAL A 123 -0.46 -13.96 5.07
CA VAL A 123 0.04 -13.35 3.84
C VAL A 123 1.33 -12.59 4.11
N ALA A 124 2.34 -12.80 3.26
CA ALA A 124 3.60 -12.06 3.36
C ALA A 124 3.38 -10.58 3.04
N LEU A 125 4.13 -9.70 3.68
CA LEU A 125 4.26 -8.29 3.28
C LEU A 125 5.19 -8.15 2.08
N PHE A 126 5.26 -6.96 1.49
CA PHE A 126 6.10 -6.67 0.34
C PHE A 126 7.46 -6.07 0.70
N ASP A 127 7.80 -5.93 1.99
CA ASP A 127 9.08 -5.35 2.44
C ASP A 127 10.30 -6.03 1.78
N GLY A 128 10.28 -7.35 1.61
CA GLY A 128 11.36 -8.12 0.97
C GLY A 128 11.53 -7.90 -0.53
N LYS A 129 10.63 -7.15 -1.17
CA LYS A 129 10.70 -6.76 -2.59
C LYS A 129 10.34 -5.30 -2.80
N ALA A 130 10.51 -4.48 -1.76
CA ALA A 130 10.24 -3.06 -1.82
C ALA A 130 11.22 -2.35 -2.76
N LEU A 131 10.72 -1.34 -3.49
CA LEU A 131 11.46 -0.59 -4.51
C LEU A 131 11.40 0.93 -4.29
#